data_AF-A0AAW1B104-F1
#
_entry.id   AF-A0AAW1B104-F1
#
_cell.length_a   1.000
_cell.length_b   1.000
_cell.length_c   1.000
_cell.angle_alpha   90.00
_cell.angle_beta   90.00
_cell.angle_gamma   90.00
#
_symmetry.space_group_name_H-M   'P 1'
#
loop_
_entity.id
_entity.type
_entity.pdbx_description
1 polymer ?
#
loop_
_entity_poly.entity_id
_entity_poly.type
_entity_poly.pdbx_seq_one_letter_code
_entity_poly.pdbx_strand_id
1 'polypeptide(L)'
;MDTGIDKSNPSKAEIKYNNIDLRKFTNRNRLKDVWRELHEKYIKRLEEEIKELESKYIESRENRIMLELSAKRKELQNIELEQVQRNLIYLNREFYENSNKNSRMLARATQVKKAKRLIGVIKNDKEERCNMMREKMLIFQKFFEKLYMGKEINVNESLLALDVFKAFDCVEWPTLKILIEKLGFRKKIRKVINQL
;
A
#
# COMPACT_ATOMS: atom_id res chain seq x y z
N MET A 1 27.04 12.72 -13.97
CA MET A 1 26.18 12.70 -12.76
C MET A 1 24.88 13.38 -13.14
N ASP A 2 23.92 12.61 -13.64
CA ASP A 2 22.59 13.10 -14.01
C ASP A 2 21.56 12.24 -13.30
N THR A 3 20.93 12.77 -12.26
CA THR A 3 19.73 12.17 -11.68
C THR A 3 18.53 12.80 -12.37
N GLY A 4 18.16 12.22 -13.51
CA GLY A 4 16.89 12.47 -14.18
C GLY A 4 15.74 12.03 -13.29
N ILE A 5 15.24 12.96 -12.47
CA ILE A 5 13.91 12.84 -11.87
C ILE A 5 12.95 13.39 -12.90
N ASP A 6 12.32 12.48 -13.62
CA ASP A 6 11.24 12.74 -14.55
C ASP A 6 10.11 13.49 -13.83
N LYS A 7 9.88 14.75 -14.22
CA LYS A 7 8.87 15.65 -13.64
C LYS A 7 7.49 15.46 -14.29
N SER A 8 7.27 14.39 -15.05
CA SER A 8 6.04 14.19 -15.82
C SER A 8 4.97 13.36 -15.11
N ASN A 9 4.64 13.68 -13.85
CA ASN A 9 3.26 13.43 -13.38
C ASN A 9 2.96 14.16 -12.05
N PRO A 10 2.41 15.38 -12.08
CA PRO A 10 1.79 15.94 -10.90
C PRO A 10 0.59 15.07 -10.52
N SER A 11 0.59 14.54 -9.30
CA SER A 11 -0.53 13.76 -8.79
C SER A 11 -1.81 14.58 -8.92
N LYS A 12 -2.94 13.92 -9.18
CA LYS A 12 -4.26 14.52 -9.41
C LYS A 12 -4.73 15.48 -8.28
N ALA A 13 -4.01 15.56 -7.16
CA ALA A 13 -4.23 16.53 -6.09
C ALA A 13 -3.81 17.98 -6.46
N GLU A 14 -2.86 18.18 -7.40
CA GLU A 14 -2.39 19.53 -7.78
C GLU A 14 -3.37 20.28 -8.70
N ILE A 15 -4.30 19.59 -9.35
CA ILE A 15 -5.15 20.17 -10.41
C ILE A 15 -6.46 20.76 -9.86
N LYS A 16 -6.75 20.67 -8.55
CA LYS A 16 -8.05 21.07 -7.98
C LYS A 16 -8.09 22.38 -7.19
N TYR A 17 -7.04 23.20 -7.26
CA TYR A 17 -7.02 24.54 -6.69
C TYR A 17 -6.90 25.59 -7.78
N ASN A 18 -8.00 25.79 -8.53
CA ASN A 18 -8.11 27.00 -9.33
C ASN A 18 -8.28 28.21 -8.39
N ASN A 19 -7.44 29.20 -8.63
CA ASN A 19 -7.60 30.61 -8.25
C ASN A 19 -6.96 31.13 -6.94
N ILE A 20 -5.76 30.66 -6.58
CA ILE A 20 -4.86 31.45 -5.73
C ILE A 20 -3.50 31.54 -6.39
N ASP A 21 -3.11 32.77 -6.72
CA ASP A 21 -1.90 33.12 -7.45
C ASP A 21 -0.64 32.84 -6.60
N LEU A 22 -0.20 31.58 -6.60
CA LEU A 22 0.93 31.05 -5.82
C LEU A 22 2.26 31.75 -6.13
N ARG A 23 2.31 32.62 -7.15
CA ARG A 23 3.48 33.40 -7.56
C ARG A 23 3.82 34.55 -6.60
N LYS A 24 2.92 34.93 -5.67
CA LYS A 24 3.11 36.10 -4.79
C LYS A 24 3.89 35.83 -3.49
N PHE A 25 4.27 34.59 -3.20
CA PHE A 25 4.90 34.23 -1.92
C PHE A 25 6.39 33.90 -2.08
N THR A 26 7.24 34.85 -1.69
CA THR A 26 8.71 34.71 -1.71
C THR A 26 9.29 33.99 -0.48
N ASN A 27 8.46 33.68 0.54
CA ASN A 27 8.92 33.10 1.81
C ASN A 27 8.30 31.72 2.08
N ARG A 28 9.13 30.67 2.13
CA ARG A 28 8.72 29.25 2.29
C ARG A 28 7.95 28.98 3.58
N ASN A 29 8.21 29.72 4.66
CA ASN A 29 7.52 29.51 5.94
C ASN A 29 6.08 30.02 5.86
N ARG A 30 5.86 31.21 5.30
CA ARG A 30 4.52 31.76 5.07
C ARG A 30 3.67 30.88 4.15
N LEU A 31 4.30 30.26 3.15
CA LEU A 31 3.62 29.29 2.29
C LEU A 31 3.08 28.11 3.10
N LYS A 32 3.89 27.48 3.96
CA LYS A 32 3.45 26.33 4.77
C LYS A 32 2.27 26.66 5.68
N ASP A 33 2.28 27.85 6.27
CA ASP A 33 1.21 28.29 7.16
C ASP A 33 -0.08 28.56 6.38
N VAL A 34 0.01 29.21 5.22
CA VAL A 34 -1.13 29.39 4.30
C VAL A 34 -1.70 28.05 3.82
N TRP A 35 -0.84 27.08 3.48
CA TRP A 35 -1.28 25.73 3.11
C TRP A 35 -2.02 25.03 4.25
N ARG A 36 -1.56 25.19 5.50
CA ARG A 36 -2.23 24.65 6.68
C ARG A 36 -3.61 25.25 6.87
N GLU A 37 -3.72 26.58 6.80
CA GLU A 37 -5.00 27.29 6.94
C GLU A 37 -6.01 26.89 5.84
N LEU A 38 -5.55 26.76 4.59
CA LEU A 38 -6.39 26.32 3.48
C LEU A 38 -6.85 24.87 3.66
N HIS A 39 -5.97 24.01 4.15
CA HIS A 39 -6.28 22.61 4.41
C HIS A 39 -7.31 22.46 5.53
N GLU A 40 -7.14 23.20 6.64
CA GLU A 40 -8.11 23.23 7.75
C GLU A 40 -9.48 23.73 7.30
N LYS A 41 -9.53 24.81 6.49
CA LYS A 41 -10.80 25.30 5.91
C LYS A 41 -11.45 24.27 5.01
N TYR A 42 -10.68 23.49 4.27
CA TYR A 42 -11.21 22.45 3.40
C TYR A 42 -11.78 21.27 4.20
N ILE A 43 -11.10 20.82 5.25
CA ILE A 43 -11.62 19.77 6.16
C ILE A 43 -12.94 20.21 6.78
N LYS A 44 -13.01 21.44 7.30
CA LYS A 44 -14.25 21.99 7.89
C LYS A 44 -15.42 21.99 6.89
N ARG A 45 -15.17 22.38 5.63
CA ARG A 45 -16.20 22.32 4.58
C ARG A 45 -16.68 20.89 4.33
N LEU A 46 -15.77 19.91 4.29
CA LEU A 46 -16.16 18.51 4.13
C LEU A 46 -16.97 18.00 5.32
N GLU A 47 -16.63 18.39 6.55
CA GLU A 47 -17.39 18.04 7.75
C GLU A 47 -18.80 18.66 7.74
N GLU A 48 -18.92 19.92 7.32
CA GLU A 48 -20.20 20.60 7.14
C GLU A 48 -21.07 19.91 6.07
N GLU A 49 -20.49 19.62 4.90
CA GLU A 49 -21.17 18.89 3.82
C GLU A 49 -21.65 17.49 4.28
N ILE A 50 -20.83 16.76 5.03
CA ILE A 50 -21.20 15.47 5.61
C ILE A 50 -22.38 15.63 6.58
N LYS A 51 -22.33 16.63 7.47
CA LYS A 51 -23.39 16.88 8.45
C LYS A 51 -24.72 17.26 7.79
N GLU A 52 -24.68 18.06 6.72
CA GLU A 52 -25.87 18.39 5.93
C GLU A 52 -26.45 17.16 5.23
N LEU A 53 -25.61 16.33 4.62
CA LEU A 53 -26.03 15.09 3.95
C LEU A 53 -26.58 14.06 4.95
N GLU A 54 -26.01 13.99 6.15
CA GLU A 54 -26.52 13.16 7.24
C GLU A 54 -27.91 13.60 7.68
N SER A 55 -28.13 14.91 7.83
CA SER A 55 -29.43 15.47 8.18
C SER A 55 -30.48 15.15 7.10
N LYS A 56 -30.12 15.37 5.82
CA LYS A 56 -30.98 15.05 4.66
C LYS A 56 -31.25 13.54 4.55
N TYR A 57 -30.28 12.69 4.88
CA TYR A 57 -30.45 11.23 4.86
C TYR A 57 -31.37 10.75 5.97
N ILE A 58 -31.30 11.34 7.17
CA ILE A 58 -32.21 11.03 8.27
C ILE A 58 -33.67 11.33 7.88
N GLU A 59 -33.89 12.44 7.17
CA GLU A 59 -35.22 12.87 6.73
C GLU A 59 -35.77 12.04 5.55
N SER A 60 -34.96 11.78 4.52
CA SER A 60 -35.42 11.18 3.26
C SER A 60 -35.20 9.68 3.12
N ARG A 61 -34.21 9.10 3.84
CA ARG A 61 -33.71 7.72 3.67
C ARG A 61 -33.39 7.31 2.23
N GLU A 62 -33.03 8.25 1.37
CA GLU A 62 -32.71 7.97 -0.03
C GLU A 62 -31.34 7.27 -0.19
N ASN A 63 -31.31 6.21 -0.99
CA ASN A 63 -30.07 5.49 -1.31
C ASN A 63 -29.03 6.34 -2.05
N ARG A 64 -29.46 7.36 -2.81
CA ARG A 64 -28.53 8.27 -3.51
C ARG A 64 -27.72 9.11 -2.53
N ILE A 65 -28.38 9.66 -1.52
CA ILE A 65 -27.76 10.46 -0.45
C ILE A 65 -26.83 9.58 0.38
N MET A 66 -27.19 8.31 0.63
CA MET A 66 -26.32 7.35 1.31
C MET A 66 -25.00 7.11 0.56
N LEU A 67 -25.07 6.96 -0.77
CA LEU A 67 -23.88 6.76 -1.61
C LEU A 67 -22.98 8.00 -1.61
N GLU A 68 -23.54 9.18 -1.77
CA GLU A 68 -22.80 10.45 -1.70
C GLU A 68 -22.15 10.65 -0.33
N LEU A 69 -22.89 10.38 0.74
CA LEU A 69 -22.38 10.41 2.11
C LEU A 69 -21.21 9.44 2.31
N SER A 70 -21.32 8.22 1.78
CA SER A 70 -20.24 7.22 1.85
C SER A 70 -18.98 7.67 1.09
N ALA A 71 -19.16 8.34 -0.06
CA ALA A 71 -18.06 8.88 -0.84
C ALA A 71 -17.35 10.03 -0.12
N LYS A 72 -18.12 10.95 0.50
CA LYS A 72 -17.58 12.07 1.27
C LYS A 72 -16.87 11.64 2.55
N ARG A 73 -17.45 10.69 3.29
CA ARG A 73 -16.77 10.07 4.45
C ARG A 73 -15.47 9.39 4.07
N LYS A 74 -15.44 8.71 2.91
CA LYS A 74 -14.21 8.12 2.39
C LYS A 74 -13.16 9.17 2.01
N GLU A 75 -13.58 10.30 1.45
CA GLU A 75 -12.70 11.43 1.14
C GLU A 75 -12.03 11.97 2.42
N LEU A 76 -12.83 12.20 3.48
CA LEU A 76 -12.31 12.64 4.78
C LEU A 76 -11.36 11.60 5.39
N GLN A 77 -11.75 10.31 5.39
CA GLN A 77 -10.93 9.22 5.91
C GLN A 77 -9.59 9.12 5.19
N ASN A 78 -9.54 9.32 3.87
CA ASN A 78 -8.29 9.30 3.13
C ASN A 78 -7.34 10.42 3.58
N ILE A 79 -7.87 11.63 3.83
CA ILE A 79 -7.08 12.76 4.32
C ILE A 79 -6.50 12.47 5.71
N GLU A 80 -7.31 11.92 6.61
CA GLU A 80 -6.87 11.51 7.95
C GLU A 80 -5.80 10.42 7.87
N LEU A 81 -6.01 9.41 7.02
CA LEU A 81 -5.05 8.32 6.80
C LEU A 81 -3.72 8.86 6.28
N GLU A 82 -3.74 9.80 5.33
CA GLU A 82 -2.51 10.45 4.85
C GLU A 82 -1.79 11.20 5.98
N GLN A 83 -2.52 11.89 6.85
CA GLN A 83 -1.93 12.60 7.98
C GLN A 83 -1.29 11.63 8.99
N VAL A 84 -1.98 10.53 9.32
CA VAL A 84 -1.45 9.46 10.18
C VAL A 84 -0.20 8.83 9.55
N GLN A 85 -0.20 8.55 8.25
CA GLN A 85 0.96 8.02 7.53
C GLN A 85 2.15 8.98 7.59
N ARG A 86 1.93 10.28 7.36
CA ARG A 86 2.98 11.31 7.48
C ARG A 86 3.56 11.36 8.89
N ASN A 87 2.70 11.33 9.91
CA ASN A 87 3.12 11.31 11.30
C ASN A 87 3.92 10.06 11.64
N LEU A 88 3.49 8.88 11.17
CA LEU A 88 4.24 7.62 11.35
C LEU A 88 5.61 7.67 10.69
N ILE A 89 5.74 8.23 9.48
CA ILE A 89 7.02 8.41 8.81
C ILE A 89 7.93 9.33 9.63
N TYR A 90 7.39 10.45 10.11
CA TYR A 90 8.14 11.40 10.95
C TYR A 90 8.61 10.76 12.25
N LEU A 91 7.72 10.08 12.99
CA LEU A 91 8.06 9.40 14.24
C LEU A 91 9.09 8.29 14.04
N ASN A 92 8.94 7.49 12.98
CA ASN A 92 9.94 6.48 12.63
C ASN A 92 11.30 7.13 12.36
N ARG A 93 11.32 8.22 11.61
CA ARG A 93 12.55 8.97 11.32
C ARG A 93 13.17 9.51 12.61
N GLU A 94 12.39 10.16 13.46
CA GLU A 94 12.84 10.71 14.73
C GLU A 94 13.42 9.61 15.63
N PHE A 95 12.75 8.47 15.74
CA PHE A 95 13.24 7.31 16.49
C PHE A 95 14.60 6.82 15.96
N TYR A 96 14.82 6.82 14.64
CA TYR A 96 16.07 6.38 14.04
C TYR A 96 17.18 7.44 14.03
N GLU A 97 16.86 8.73 14.06
CA GLU A 97 17.84 9.82 14.07
C GLU A 97 18.26 10.21 15.49
N ASN A 98 17.31 10.26 16.44
CA ASN A 98 17.49 10.79 17.80
C ASN A 98 17.71 9.72 18.89
N SER A 99 17.66 8.42 18.57
CA SER A 99 17.94 7.37 19.56
C SER A 99 19.43 7.22 19.89
N ASN A 100 19.74 6.52 21.00
CA ASN A 100 21.11 6.23 21.41
C ASN A 100 21.89 5.49 20.29
N LYS A 101 23.23 5.59 20.30
CA LYS A 101 24.09 5.03 19.24
C LYS A 101 23.82 3.55 18.96
N ASN A 102 23.59 2.75 20.00
CA ASN A 102 23.37 1.31 19.90
C ASN A 102 22.03 0.98 19.23
N SER A 103 20.95 1.67 19.62
CA SER A 103 19.62 1.54 19.02
C SER A 103 19.63 1.93 17.55
N ARG A 104 20.36 2.99 17.17
CA ARG A 104 20.54 3.38 15.76
C ARG A 104 21.29 2.33 14.95
N MET A 105 22.34 1.74 15.52
CA MET A 105 23.09 0.66 14.86
C MET A 105 22.22 -0.59 14.67
N LEU A 106 21.47 -0.99 15.70
CA LEU A 106 20.54 -2.12 15.64
C LEU A 106 19.42 -1.90 14.61
N ALA A 107 18.84 -0.71 14.59
CA ALA A 107 17.84 -0.30 13.61
C ALA A 107 18.36 -0.40 12.17
N ARG A 108 19.53 0.18 11.89
CA ARG A 108 20.18 0.10 10.56
C ARG A 108 20.46 -1.33 10.16
N ALA A 109 21.03 -2.13 11.07
CA ALA A 109 21.28 -3.55 10.82
C ALA A 109 19.99 -4.31 10.49
N THR A 110 18.90 -4.01 11.20
CA THR A 110 17.58 -4.62 10.96
C THR A 110 17.00 -4.19 9.62
N GLN A 111 17.10 -2.92 9.23
CA GLN A 111 16.67 -2.43 7.92
C GLN A 111 17.46 -3.08 6.77
N VAL A 112 18.79 -3.17 6.91
CA VAL A 112 19.64 -3.85 5.92
C VAL A 112 19.27 -5.33 5.81
N LYS A 113 19.03 -6.01 6.94
CA LYS A 113 18.56 -7.41 6.93
C LYS A 113 17.20 -7.55 6.26
N LYS A 114 16.24 -6.67 6.56
CA LYS A 114 14.91 -6.66 5.91
C LYS A 114 15.03 -6.43 4.40
N ALA A 115 15.82 -5.44 3.98
CA ALA A 115 16.07 -5.16 2.57
C ALA A 115 16.71 -6.35 1.83
N LYS A 116 17.63 -7.07 2.48
CA LYS A 116 18.22 -8.31 1.93
C LYS A 116 17.24 -9.47 1.79
N ARG A 117 16.19 -9.54 2.62
CA ARG A 117 15.14 -10.57 2.53
C ARG A 117 14.06 -10.25 1.49
N LEU A 118 13.92 -8.98 1.10
CA LEU A 118 12.93 -8.58 0.10
C LEU A 118 13.37 -9.00 -1.29
N ILE A 119 12.52 -9.78 -1.96
CA ILE A 119 12.73 -10.15 -3.37
C ILE A 119 12.36 -8.94 -4.23
N GLY A 120 13.34 -8.07 -4.51
CA GLY A 120 13.13 -6.87 -5.32
C GLY A 120 12.95 -7.15 -6.82
N VAL A 121 13.54 -8.24 -7.34
CA VAL A 121 13.46 -8.64 -8.75
C VAL A 121 13.45 -10.15 -8.87
N ILE A 122 12.52 -10.70 -9.65
CA ILE A 122 12.50 -12.11 -10.01
C ILE A 122 13.51 -12.35 -11.12
N LYS A 123 14.44 -13.27 -10.87
CA LYS A 123 15.50 -13.67 -11.81
C LYS A 123 15.24 -15.08 -12.34
N ASN A 124 15.65 -15.32 -13.59
CA ASN A 124 15.66 -16.64 -14.21
C ASN A 124 16.82 -17.50 -13.68
N ASP A 125 16.84 -18.78 -14.07
CA ASP A 125 17.93 -19.74 -13.81
C ASP A 125 19.31 -19.23 -14.30
N LYS A 126 19.33 -18.25 -15.22
CA LYS A 126 20.53 -17.56 -15.76
C LYS A 126 20.82 -16.20 -15.09
N GLU A 127 20.19 -15.91 -13.96
CA GLU A 127 20.27 -14.63 -13.21
C GLU A 127 19.76 -13.36 -13.94
N GLU A 128 19.18 -13.51 -15.12
CA GLU A 128 18.59 -12.41 -15.89
C GLU A 128 17.24 -11.96 -15.32
N ARG A 129 16.96 -10.66 -15.41
CA ARG A 129 15.70 -10.07 -14.92
C ARG A 129 14.54 -10.49 -15.83
N CYS A 130 13.47 -11.01 -15.23
CA CYS A 130 12.29 -11.42 -15.96
C CYS A 130 11.29 -10.27 -16.05
N ASN A 131 10.98 -9.83 -17.25
CA ASN A 131 9.99 -8.78 -17.48
C ASN A 131 8.61 -9.37 -17.80
N MET A 132 8.56 -10.54 -18.45
CA MET A 132 7.31 -11.15 -18.87
C MET A 132 6.62 -11.91 -17.73
N MET A 133 5.28 -11.79 -17.68
CA MET A 133 4.47 -12.45 -16.65
C MET A 133 4.52 -13.98 -16.75
N ARG A 134 4.56 -14.53 -17.97
CA ARG A 134 4.62 -15.98 -18.19
C ARG A 134 5.91 -16.60 -17.65
N GLU A 135 7.04 -15.92 -17.85
CA GLU A 135 8.35 -16.34 -17.35
C GLU A 135 8.37 -16.35 -15.81
N LYS A 136 7.89 -15.27 -15.19
CA LYS A 136 7.74 -15.20 -13.72
C LYS A 136 6.91 -16.37 -13.18
N MET A 137 5.78 -16.67 -13.82
CA MET A 137 4.91 -17.76 -13.41
C MET A 137 5.59 -19.13 -13.51
N LEU A 138 6.35 -19.38 -14.57
CA LEU A 138 7.14 -20.61 -14.73
C LEU A 138 8.24 -20.73 -13.68
N ILE A 139 8.92 -19.63 -13.32
CA ILE A 139 9.93 -19.62 -12.26
C ILE A 139 9.29 -19.95 -10.91
N PHE A 140 8.16 -19.32 -10.59
CA PHE A 140 7.42 -19.65 -9.37
C PHE A 140 6.97 -21.11 -9.36
N GLN A 141 6.43 -21.61 -10.49
CA GLN A 141 6.02 -23.00 -10.60
C GLN A 141 7.19 -23.95 -10.33
N LYS A 142 8.34 -23.76 -10.99
CA LYS A 142 9.55 -24.56 -10.75
C LYS A 142 10.05 -24.46 -9.31
N PHE A 143 10.03 -23.26 -8.72
CA PHE A 143 10.45 -23.03 -7.35
C PHE A 143 9.58 -23.81 -6.35
N PHE A 144 8.25 -23.70 -6.48
CA PHE A 144 7.34 -24.42 -5.60
C PHE A 144 7.36 -25.93 -5.87
N GLU A 145 7.50 -26.36 -7.12
CA GLU A 145 7.73 -27.77 -7.45
C GLU A 145 8.97 -28.31 -6.72
N LYS A 146 10.10 -27.57 -6.77
CA LYS A 146 11.31 -27.94 -6.02
C LYS A 146 11.07 -27.95 -4.50
N LEU A 147 10.39 -26.93 -3.96
CA LEU A 147 10.11 -26.80 -2.53
C LEU A 147 9.29 -27.99 -1.99
N TYR A 148 8.27 -28.42 -2.73
CA TYR A 148 7.37 -29.50 -2.31
C TYR A 148 7.84 -30.90 -2.75
N MET A 149 8.79 -31.02 -3.68
CA MET A 149 9.39 -32.31 -4.07
C MET A 149 10.45 -32.83 -3.10
N GLY A 150 10.78 -32.09 -2.03
CA GLY A 150 11.52 -32.61 -0.88
C GLY A 150 12.98 -33.01 -1.12
N LYS A 151 13.58 -32.68 -2.27
CA LYS A 151 15.01 -32.90 -2.53
C LYS A 151 15.81 -31.70 -2.02
N GLU A 152 16.52 -31.93 -0.90
CA GLU A 152 17.44 -31.03 -0.22
C GLU A 152 16.89 -29.62 0.03
N ILE A 153 16.06 -29.48 1.07
CA ILE A 153 15.60 -28.17 1.53
C ILE A 153 16.73 -27.54 2.35
N ASN A 154 17.32 -26.48 1.80
CA ASN A 154 18.26 -25.64 2.53
C ASN A 154 17.52 -25.02 3.74
N VAL A 155 18.14 -24.92 4.92
CA VAL A 155 17.51 -24.40 6.16
C VAL A 155 16.82 -23.04 5.96
N ASN A 156 17.30 -22.22 5.02
CA ASN A 156 16.68 -20.94 4.65
C ASN A 156 15.36 -21.10 3.87
N GLU A 157 15.23 -22.14 3.04
CA GLU A 157 13.99 -22.48 2.32
C GLU A 157 12.93 -23.03 3.28
N SER A 158 13.32 -23.74 4.34
CA SER A 158 12.41 -24.17 5.42
C SER A 158 11.82 -22.99 6.20
N LEU A 159 12.61 -21.94 6.44
CA LEU A 159 12.12 -20.71 7.07
C LEU A 159 11.11 -19.98 6.19
N LEU A 160 11.38 -19.92 4.87
CA LEU A 160 10.45 -19.37 3.89
C LEU A 160 9.17 -20.20 3.80
N ALA A 161 9.29 -21.54 3.82
CA ALA A 161 8.13 -22.42 3.84
C ALA A 161 7.27 -22.17 5.10
N LEU A 162 7.89 -21.99 6.27
CA LEU A 162 7.17 -21.67 7.51
C LEU A 162 6.44 -20.32 7.44
N ASP A 163 7.07 -19.28 6.90
CA ASP A 163 6.44 -17.98 6.70
C ASP A 163 5.29 -18.06 5.66
N VAL A 164 5.44 -18.88 4.62
CA VAL A 164 4.39 -19.17 3.63
C VAL A 164 3.22 -19.94 4.27
N PHE A 165 3.49 -20.94 5.11
CA PHE A 165 2.45 -21.67 5.85
C PHE A 165 1.66 -20.74 6.78
N LYS A 166 2.33 -19.85 7.51
CA LYS A 166 1.64 -18.82 8.30
C LYS A 166 0.84 -17.83 7.46
N ALA A 167 1.30 -17.52 6.25
CA ALA A 167 0.53 -16.68 5.34
C ALA A 167 -0.77 -17.36 4.90
N PHE A 168 -0.79 -18.70 4.78
CA PHE A 168 -2.00 -19.47 4.47
C PHE A 168 -3.02 -19.48 5.61
N ASP A 169 -2.60 -19.40 6.87
CA ASP A 169 -3.52 -19.26 8.02
C ASP A 169 -4.33 -17.95 7.94
N CYS A 170 -3.80 -16.92 7.29
CA CYS A 170 -4.42 -15.61 7.13
C CYS A 170 -5.18 -15.43 5.81
N VAL A 171 -5.34 -16.50 5.00
CA VAL A 171 -6.00 -16.37 3.70
C VAL A 171 -7.52 -16.27 3.86
N GLU A 172 -8.09 -15.19 3.35
CA GLU A 172 -9.53 -15.06 3.18
C GLU A 172 -10.03 -15.99 2.06
N TRP A 173 -10.52 -17.17 2.46
CA TRP A 173 -11.05 -18.20 1.57
C TRP A 173 -12.09 -17.71 0.53
N PRO A 174 -12.99 -16.76 0.83
CA PRO A 174 -13.91 -16.22 -0.17
C PRO A 174 -13.18 -15.54 -1.34
N THR A 175 -12.16 -14.73 -1.05
CA THR A 175 -11.34 -14.01 -2.03
C THR A 175 -10.53 -14.99 -2.88
N LEU A 176 -9.97 -16.02 -2.24
CA LEU A 176 -9.25 -17.08 -2.93
C LEU A 176 -10.14 -17.85 -3.91
N LYS A 177 -11.39 -18.18 -3.53
CA LYS A 177 -12.34 -18.88 -4.40
C LYS A 177 -12.67 -18.09 -5.66
N ILE A 178 -12.93 -16.79 -5.54
CA ILE A 178 -13.19 -15.90 -6.69
C ILE A 178 -11.95 -15.83 -7.61
N LEU A 179 -10.77 -15.73 -7.01
CA LEU A 179 -9.52 -15.65 -7.77
C LEU A 179 -9.26 -16.95 -8.56
N ILE A 180 -9.51 -18.10 -7.94
CA ILE A 180 -9.38 -19.42 -8.58
C ILE A 180 -10.38 -19.61 -9.73
N GLU A 181 -11.61 -19.11 -9.57
CA GLU A 181 -12.62 -19.10 -10.64
C GLU A 181 -12.18 -18.22 -11.82
N LYS A 182 -11.65 -17.03 -11.54
CA LYS A 182 -11.14 -16.12 -12.58
C LYS A 182 -9.89 -16.64 -13.29
N LEU A 183 -9.07 -17.43 -12.61
CA LEU A 183 -7.84 -18.01 -13.16
C LEU A 183 -8.08 -19.32 -13.93
N GLY A 184 -9.33 -19.81 -14.01
CA GLY A 184 -9.69 -20.96 -14.84
C GLY A 184 -9.14 -22.30 -14.34
N PHE A 185 -8.84 -22.42 -13.04
CA PHE A 185 -8.32 -23.68 -12.49
C PHE A 185 -9.35 -24.82 -12.60
N ARG A 186 -8.85 -26.02 -12.91
CA ARG A 186 -9.69 -27.20 -13.23
C ARG A 186 -10.59 -27.63 -12.07
N LYS A 187 -11.73 -28.24 -12.40
CA LYS A 187 -12.73 -28.79 -11.46
C LYS A 187 -12.16 -29.72 -10.37
N LYS A 188 -11.03 -30.39 -10.63
CA LYS A 188 -10.34 -31.24 -9.64
C LYS A 188 -9.81 -30.45 -8.45
N ILE A 189 -9.20 -29.28 -8.68
CA ILE A 189 -8.66 -28.42 -7.62
C ILE A 189 -9.80 -27.80 -6.81
N ARG A 190 -10.90 -27.43 -7.49
CA ARG A 190 -12.13 -26.94 -6.83
C ARG A 190 -12.71 -27.96 -5.84
N LYS A 191 -12.68 -29.27 -6.16
CA LYS A 191 -13.14 -30.31 -5.24
C LYS A 191 -12.27 -30.39 -3.98
N VAL A 192 -10.95 -30.31 -4.13
CA VAL A 192 -10.01 -30.38 -3.01
C VAL A 192 -10.18 -29.18 -2.07
N ILE A 193 -10.33 -27.96 -2.62
CA ILE A 193 -10.48 -26.74 -1.82
C ILE A 193 -11.84 -26.66 -1.10
N ASN A 194 -12.87 -27.32 -1.61
CA ASN A 194 -14.17 -27.37 -0.94
C ASN A 194 -14.24 -28.44 0.16
N GLN A 195 -13.21 -29.29 0.28
CA GLN A 195 -13.10 -30.32 1.33
C GLN A 195 -12.16 -29.90 2.48
N LEU A 196 -11.47 -28.77 2.31
CA LEU A 196 -10.66 -28.09 3.32
C LEU A 196 -11.50 -26.99 4.00
#